data_AF-W4FD95-F1
#
_entry.id   AF-W4FD95-F1
#
_cell.length_a   1.000
_cell.length_b   1.000
_cell.length_c   1.000
_cell.angle_alpha   90.00
_cell.angle_beta   90.00
_cell.angle_gamma   90.00
#
_symmetry.space_group_name_H-M   'P 1'
#
loop_
_entity.id
_entity.type
_entity.pdbx_description
1 polymer ?
#
loop_
_entity_poly.entity_id
_entity_poly.type
_entity_poly.pdbx_seq_one_letter_code
_entity_poly.pdbx_strand_id
1 'polypeptide(L)'
;MQVKVASDAQQEHADKLTHSEWGAPYLTMEQYFEREKDLYATEFAEAAMTAYVLVPTTAPNTLDFLAYLEVFKRPCLYTGTRTYGYSIDAVFTPVHHRRKGYAAMLLQRIVELFHDHDGVVISNLYSDIGPRFYSDKGWKVHSADELVLPSTHVIPPNEPPAVHLLPVESALDRVCRDDLMYMEQATKTGPPSVYFLLTPSLVHWFQVRSHFYARTKTAFPSPPRSLGVYLLDHKGVATEYMVWTHDFEYSELTILRCRVSEAHGRAFVRAAVAQAAEWSLASVCLWNPERWLAAAFSEFVTTRTDDLPSLLVREGVDDKHHVTWFGNEKYCWV
;
A
#
# COMPACT_ATOMS: atom_id res chain seq x y z
N MET A 1 2.45 -25.07 19.67
CA MET A 1 1.97 -23.75 19.22
C MET A 1 1.30 -23.96 17.87
N GLN A 2 0.28 -23.18 17.56
CA GLN A 2 -0.43 -23.27 16.30
C GLN A 2 -0.78 -21.87 15.80
N VAL A 3 -0.85 -21.73 14.47
CA VAL A 3 -1.40 -20.55 13.81
C VAL A 3 -2.87 -20.79 13.52
N LYS A 4 -3.70 -19.79 13.78
CA LYS A 4 -5.13 -19.81 13.43
C LYS A 4 -5.59 -18.42 13.05
N VAL A 5 -6.74 -18.36 12.37
CA VAL A 5 -7.49 -17.12 12.20
C VAL A 5 -7.84 -16.55 13.58
N ALA A 6 -7.61 -15.26 13.77
CA ALA A 6 -7.96 -14.56 14.98
C ALA A 6 -9.49 -14.55 15.15
N SER A 7 -9.98 -14.80 16.37
CA SER A 7 -11.39 -14.49 16.68
C SER A 7 -11.56 -12.97 16.84
N ASP A 8 -12.79 -12.46 16.73
CA ASP A 8 -13.11 -11.04 16.96
C ASP A 8 -12.50 -10.50 18.27
N ALA A 9 -12.57 -11.27 19.36
CA ALA A 9 -11.98 -10.87 20.64
C ALA A 9 -10.44 -10.82 20.61
N GLN A 10 -9.79 -11.64 19.78
CA GLN A 10 -8.33 -11.61 19.60
C GLN A 10 -7.93 -10.44 18.70
N GLN A 11 -8.71 -10.14 17.66
CA GLN A 11 -8.54 -8.96 16.82
C GLN A 11 -8.66 -7.67 17.64
N GLU A 12 -9.77 -7.50 18.36
CA GLU A 12 -9.99 -6.31 19.21
C GLU A 12 -8.91 -6.18 20.29
N HIS A 13 -8.40 -7.31 20.80
CA HIS A 13 -7.27 -7.29 21.72
C HIS A 13 -5.96 -6.91 21.04
N ALA A 14 -5.73 -7.34 19.80
CA ALA A 14 -4.58 -6.91 19.00
C ALA A 14 -4.63 -5.40 18.77
N ASP A 15 -5.77 -4.85 18.32
CA ASP A 15 -5.97 -3.40 18.13
C ASP A 15 -5.60 -2.61 19.40
N LYS A 16 -6.00 -3.10 20.58
CA LYS A 16 -5.63 -2.50 21.89
C LYS A 16 -4.12 -2.47 22.11
N LEU A 17 -3.42 -3.55 21.77
CA LEU A 17 -1.99 -3.69 22.00
C LEU A 17 -1.15 -2.93 20.97
N THR A 18 -1.68 -2.72 19.77
CA THR A 18 -0.98 -2.11 18.63
C THR A 18 -1.16 -0.60 18.55
N HIS A 19 -2.13 -0.03 19.27
CA HIS A 19 -2.34 1.41 19.38
C HIS A 19 -1.06 2.21 19.65
N SER A 20 -0.18 1.72 20.53
CA SER A 20 1.07 2.42 20.84
C SER A 20 2.04 2.52 19.67
N GLU A 21 1.93 1.62 18.68
CA GLU A 21 2.82 1.58 17.51
C GLU A 21 2.18 2.35 16.32
N TRP A 22 0.87 2.20 16.08
CA TRP A 22 0.22 2.71 14.85
C TRP A 22 -0.94 3.70 15.06
N GLY A 23 -1.16 4.14 16.30
CA GLY A 23 -2.18 5.15 16.64
C GLY A 23 -1.63 6.31 17.48
N ALA A 24 -0.88 6.02 18.54
CA ALA A 24 -0.34 7.03 19.45
C ALA A 24 0.87 7.78 18.85
N PRO A 25 1.13 9.04 19.29
CA PRO A 25 0.28 9.87 20.14
C PRO A 25 -0.85 10.57 19.36
N TYR A 26 -0.94 10.36 18.05
CA TYR A 26 -1.76 11.17 17.16
C TYR A 26 -3.26 10.86 17.22
N LEU A 27 -3.62 9.66 17.66
CA LEU A 27 -4.99 9.22 17.89
C LEU A 27 -5.15 8.78 19.34
N THR A 28 -6.28 9.14 19.95
CA THR A 28 -6.73 8.47 21.16
C THR A 28 -7.03 6.99 20.85
N MET A 29 -7.07 6.14 21.88
CA MET A 29 -7.42 4.73 21.70
C MET A 29 -8.81 4.56 21.03
N GLU A 30 -9.77 5.40 21.42
CA GLU A 30 -11.11 5.41 20.84
C GLU A 30 -11.09 5.78 19.35
N GLN A 31 -10.37 6.85 18.99
CA GLN A 31 -10.20 7.24 17.60
C GLN A 31 -9.47 6.17 16.78
N TYR A 32 -8.47 5.50 17.36
CA TYR A 32 -7.78 4.40 16.70
C TYR A 32 -8.75 3.24 16.38
N PHE A 33 -9.60 2.83 17.33
CA PHE A 33 -10.61 1.79 17.06
C PHE A 33 -11.67 2.22 16.06
N GLU A 34 -12.11 3.49 16.10
CA GLU A 34 -13.02 4.01 15.08
C GLU A 34 -12.38 3.96 13.69
N ARG A 35 -11.09 4.29 13.57
CA ARG A 35 -10.34 4.18 12.32
C ARG A 35 -10.29 2.73 11.84
N GLU A 36 -9.84 1.80 12.68
CA GLU A 36 -9.74 0.38 12.32
C GLU A 36 -11.10 -0.18 11.90
N LYS A 37 -12.16 0.13 12.66
CA LYS A 37 -13.53 -0.26 12.32
C LYS A 37 -13.98 0.26 10.95
N ASP A 38 -13.71 1.53 10.65
CA ASP A 38 -14.05 2.12 9.35
C ASP A 38 -13.27 1.45 8.21
N LEU A 39 -11.98 1.15 8.40
CA LEU A 39 -11.13 0.50 7.42
C LEU A 39 -11.55 -0.96 7.17
N TYR A 40 -11.84 -1.71 8.23
CA TYR A 40 -12.31 -3.11 8.16
C TYR A 40 -13.67 -3.23 7.47
N ALA A 41 -14.53 -2.20 7.56
CA ALA A 41 -15.84 -2.17 6.92
C ALA A 41 -15.82 -1.79 5.42
N THR A 42 -14.63 -1.54 4.84
CA THR A 42 -14.51 -1.27 3.41
C THR A 42 -14.64 -2.56 2.59
N GLU A 43 -15.15 -2.45 1.36
CA GLU A 43 -15.21 -3.59 0.43
C GLU A 43 -13.86 -4.28 0.23
N PHE A 44 -12.76 -3.51 0.23
CA PHE A 44 -11.41 -4.07 0.10
C PHE A 44 -11.04 -4.95 1.29
N ALA A 45 -11.19 -4.45 2.52
CA ALA A 45 -10.83 -5.19 3.71
C ALA A 45 -11.76 -6.39 3.93
N GLU A 46 -13.08 -6.22 3.77
CA GLU A 46 -14.05 -7.32 3.89
C GLU A 46 -13.76 -8.48 2.93
N ALA A 47 -13.29 -8.17 1.70
CA ALA A 47 -13.00 -9.19 0.70
C ALA A 47 -11.60 -9.82 0.83
N ALA A 48 -10.61 -9.08 1.32
CA ALA A 48 -9.20 -9.48 1.24
C ALA A 48 -8.55 -9.80 2.60
N MET A 49 -9.00 -9.17 3.69
CA MET A 49 -8.28 -9.17 4.96
C MET A 49 -8.60 -10.40 5.80
N THR A 50 -7.58 -11.02 6.39
CA THR A 50 -7.72 -12.04 7.43
C THR A 50 -6.59 -11.89 8.45
N ALA A 51 -6.96 -11.75 9.71
CA ALA A 51 -6.00 -11.69 10.79
C ALA A 51 -5.64 -13.07 11.34
N TYR A 52 -4.39 -13.26 11.72
CA TYR A 52 -3.87 -14.52 12.23
C TYR A 52 -3.11 -14.31 13.54
N VAL A 53 -3.25 -15.28 14.44
CA VAL A 53 -2.53 -15.33 15.71
C VAL A 53 -1.75 -16.62 15.85
N LEU A 54 -0.57 -16.52 16.49
CA LEU A 54 0.16 -17.66 17.03
C LEU A 54 -0.24 -17.88 18.49
N VAL A 55 -0.74 -19.06 18.82
CA VAL A 55 -1.23 -19.38 20.18
C VAL A 55 -0.73 -20.74 20.69
N PRO A 56 -0.72 -20.98 22.00
CA PRO A 56 -0.53 -22.32 22.55
C PRO A 56 -1.65 -23.26 22.08
N THR A 57 -1.29 -24.49 21.70
CA THR A 57 -2.25 -25.49 21.22
C THR A 57 -3.27 -25.88 22.30
N THR A 58 -2.87 -25.78 23.57
CA THR A 58 -3.72 -26.04 24.75
C THR A 58 -4.67 -24.89 25.10
N ALA A 59 -4.51 -23.71 24.51
CA ALA A 59 -5.32 -22.51 24.79
C ALA A 59 -5.57 -21.69 23.50
N PRO A 60 -6.27 -22.25 22.50
CA PRO A 60 -6.44 -21.60 21.18
C PRO A 60 -7.14 -20.24 21.21
N ASN A 61 -7.97 -19.99 22.23
CA ASN A 61 -8.79 -18.77 22.35
C ASN A 61 -8.21 -17.79 23.39
N THR A 62 -6.96 -17.98 23.82
CA THR A 62 -6.31 -17.03 24.73
C THR A 62 -6.18 -15.65 24.08
N LEU A 63 -6.38 -14.60 24.85
CA LEU A 63 -6.03 -13.23 24.47
C LEU A 63 -4.53 -12.97 24.64
N ASP A 64 -3.84 -13.78 25.45
CA ASP A 64 -2.38 -13.78 25.54
C ASP A 64 -1.76 -14.56 24.36
N PHE A 65 -2.03 -14.10 23.14
CA PHE A 65 -1.42 -14.66 21.94
C PHE A 65 0.07 -14.31 21.87
N LEU A 66 0.84 -15.14 21.18
CA LEU A 66 2.30 -15.06 21.15
C LEU A 66 2.82 -14.13 20.05
N ALA A 67 2.07 -14.02 18.95
CA ALA A 67 2.31 -13.10 17.84
C ALA A 67 1.00 -12.94 17.04
N TYR A 68 0.93 -11.86 16.26
CA TYR A 68 -0.22 -11.44 15.47
C TYR A 68 0.25 -10.86 14.13
N LEU A 69 -0.56 -10.99 13.07
CA LEU A 69 -0.42 -10.25 11.82
C LEU A 69 -1.75 -10.23 11.06
N GLU A 70 -1.84 -9.34 10.08
CA GLU A 70 -2.92 -9.30 9.10
C GLU A 70 -2.40 -9.70 7.72
N VAL A 71 -3.28 -10.33 6.94
CA VAL A 71 -3.01 -10.73 5.57
C VAL A 71 -4.11 -10.21 4.67
N PHE A 72 -3.74 -9.53 3.59
CA PHE A 72 -4.64 -9.14 2.51
C PHE A 72 -4.37 -10.00 1.26
N LYS A 73 -5.30 -10.91 0.93
CA LYS A 73 -5.25 -11.68 -0.32
C LYS A 73 -5.73 -10.80 -1.48
N ARG A 74 -4.81 -10.42 -2.36
CA ARG A 74 -5.02 -9.42 -3.42
C ARG A 74 -4.81 -10.03 -4.79
N PRO A 75 -5.59 -9.62 -5.81
CA PRO A 75 -5.30 -10.01 -7.17
C PRO A 75 -3.95 -9.41 -7.61
N CYS A 76 -3.13 -10.20 -8.28
CA CYS A 76 -1.87 -9.76 -8.85
C CYS A 76 -1.64 -10.39 -10.24
N LEU A 77 -0.67 -9.84 -10.98
CA LEU A 77 -0.10 -10.46 -12.16
C LEU A 77 1.25 -11.02 -11.78
N TYR A 78 1.51 -12.25 -12.20
CA TYR A 78 2.82 -12.86 -12.13
C TYR A 78 3.24 -13.32 -13.53
N THR A 79 4.24 -12.63 -14.08
CA THR A 79 4.75 -12.84 -15.45
C THR A 79 3.61 -12.90 -16.47
N GLY A 80 2.66 -11.97 -16.36
CA GLY A 80 1.50 -11.87 -17.26
C GLY A 80 0.30 -12.76 -16.93
N THR A 81 0.43 -13.67 -15.96
CA THR A 81 -0.66 -14.55 -15.51
C THR A 81 -1.37 -13.95 -14.32
N ARG A 82 -2.70 -13.85 -14.39
CA ARG A 82 -3.51 -13.44 -13.23
C ARG A 82 -3.46 -14.51 -12.15
N THR A 83 -3.17 -14.11 -10.93
CA THR A 83 -3.13 -14.96 -9.73
C THR A 83 -3.44 -14.10 -8.50
N TYR A 84 -3.18 -14.63 -7.31
CA TYR A 84 -3.25 -13.90 -6.05
C TYR A 84 -1.87 -13.74 -5.41
N GLY A 85 -1.69 -12.62 -4.73
CA GLY A 85 -0.59 -12.38 -3.81
C GLY A 85 -1.11 -11.96 -2.44
N TYR A 86 -0.23 -11.92 -1.46
CA TYR A 86 -0.55 -11.72 -0.06
C TYR A 86 0.23 -10.55 0.52
N SER A 87 -0.43 -9.42 0.73
CA SER A 87 0.17 -8.32 1.49
C SER A 87 0.07 -8.64 2.98
N ILE A 88 1.18 -8.58 3.70
CA ILE A 88 1.21 -8.76 5.16
C ILE A 88 1.33 -7.40 5.81
N ASP A 89 0.47 -7.16 6.80
CA ASP A 89 0.48 -5.97 7.63
C ASP A 89 0.43 -6.32 9.14
N ALA A 90 0.64 -5.31 9.99
CA ALA A 90 0.44 -5.34 11.43
C ALA A 90 1.18 -6.48 12.15
N VAL A 91 2.38 -6.85 11.67
CA VAL A 91 3.19 -7.91 12.29
C VAL A 91 3.58 -7.48 13.70
N PHE A 92 2.94 -8.08 14.69
CA PHE A 92 3.04 -7.67 16.08
C PHE A 92 3.41 -8.83 17.00
N THR A 93 4.18 -8.51 18.05
CA THR A 93 4.46 -9.43 19.15
C THR A 93 4.30 -8.67 20.45
N PRO A 94 3.39 -9.10 21.36
CA PRO A 94 3.22 -8.47 22.66
C PRO A 94 4.54 -8.34 23.41
N VAL A 95 4.73 -7.23 24.13
CA VAL A 95 6.04 -6.84 24.69
C VAL A 95 6.68 -7.94 25.54
N HIS A 96 5.90 -8.63 26.37
CA HIS A 96 6.36 -9.75 27.23
C HIS A 96 6.68 -11.05 26.47
N HIS A 97 6.33 -11.12 25.18
CA HIS A 97 6.61 -12.23 24.28
C HIS A 97 7.70 -11.92 23.24
N ARG A 98 8.23 -10.69 23.19
CA ARG A 98 9.29 -10.28 22.25
C ARG A 98 10.60 -11.05 22.49
N ARG A 99 11.42 -11.14 21.44
CA ARG A 99 12.74 -11.84 21.42
C ARG A 99 12.70 -13.36 21.67
N LYS A 100 11.52 -13.98 21.55
CA LYS A 100 11.33 -15.43 21.65
C LYS A 100 11.14 -16.14 20.30
N GLY A 101 11.25 -15.39 19.19
CA GLY A 101 11.11 -15.93 17.82
C GLY A 101 9.67 -16.11 17.33
N TYR A 102 8.66 -15.66 18.07
CA TYR A 102 7.25 -15.91 17.73
C TYR A 102 6.77 -15.23 16.44
N ALA A 103 7.15 -13.98 16.16
CA ALA A 103 6.86 -13.35 14.87
C ALA A 103 7.47 -14.14 13.70
N ALA A 104 8.71 -14.64 13.86
CA ALA A 104 9.36 -15.46 12.84
C ALA A 104 8.62 -16.78 12.60
N MET A 105 8.19 -17.43 13.68
CA MET A 105 7.39 -18.66 13.60
C MET A 105 6.05 -18.41 12.91
N LEU A 106 5.35 -17.34 13.26
CA LEU A 106 4.07 -16.97 12.64
C LEU A 106 4.22 -16.73 11.14
N LEU A 107 5.20 -15.90 10.73
CA LEU A 107 5.48 -15.62 9.32
C LEU A 107 5.81 -16.89 8.53
N GLN A 108 6.63 -17.78 9.08
CA GLN A 108 6.97 -19.05 8.42
C GLN A 108 5.72 -19.90 8.17
N ARG A 109 4.86 -20.07 9.18
CA ARG A 109 3.63 -20.86 9.05
C ARG A 109 2.62 -20.22 8.09
N ILE A 110 2.57 -18.89 8.03
CA ILE A 110 1.70 -18.17 7.09
C ILE A 110 2.17 -18.36 5.65
N VAL A 111 3.48 -18.32 5.39
CA VAL A 111 4.03 -18.64 4.06
C VAL A 111 3.74 -20.08 3.65
N GLU A 112 3.83 -21.04 4.57
CA GLU A 112 3.44 -22.43 4.33
C GLU A 112 1.95 -22.52 3.96
N LEU A 113 1.07 -21.81 4.67
CA LEU A 113 -0.36 -21.74 4.34
C LEU A 113 -0.61 -21.14 2.95
N PHE A 114 0.09 -20.08 2.56
CA PHE A 114 -0.02 -19.50 1.22
C PHE A 114 0.39 -20.50 0.13
N HIS A 115 1.49 -21.21 0.35
CA HIS A 115 1.99 -22.23 -0.56
C HIS A 115 0.97 -23.37 -0.73
N ASP A 116 0.40 -23.85 0.38
CA ASP A 116 -0.60 -24.93 0.35
C ASP A 116 -1.88 -24.52 -0.40
N HIS A 117 -2.22 -23.22 -0.41
CA HIS A 117 -3.39 -22.70 -1.12
C HIS A 117 -3.17 -22.46 -2.61
N ASP A 118 -2.07 -21.83 -3.03
CA ASP A 118 -1.89 -21.36 -4.41
C ASP A 118 -0.65 -21.94 -5.12
N GLY A 119 0.19 -22.73 -4.42
CA GLY A 119 1.42 -23.35 -4.93
C GLY A 119 2.59 -22.39 -5.15
N VAL A 120 2.33 -21.21 -5.73
CA VAL A 120 3.30 -20.11 -5.84
C VAL A 120 2.97 -19.07 -4.78
N VAL A 121 3.95 -18.73 -3.94
CA VAL A 121 3.78 -17.67 -2.95
C VAL A 121 4.29 -16.37 -3.53
N ILE A 122 3.41 -15.38 -3.61
CA ILE A 122 3.74 -13.98 -3.89
C ILE A 122 3.28 -13.18 -2.69
N SER A 123 4.19 -12.52 -2.00
CA SER A 123 3.84 -11.74 -0.82
C SER A 123 4.67 -10.49 -0.71
N ASN A 124 4.06 -9.39 -0.30
CA ASN A 124 4.75 -8.15 -0.01
C ASN A 124 4.46 -7.67 1.42
N LEU A 125 5.37 -6.86 1.95
CA LEU A 125 5.22 -6.13 3.22
C LEU A 125 6.15 -4.91 3.20
N TYR A 126 5.97 -4.03 4.19
CA TYR A 126 6.77 -2.82 4.36
C TYR A 126 7.41 -2.85 5.76
N SER A 127 8.73 -2.67 5.83
CA SER A 127 9.48 -2.88 7.07
C SER A 127 9.94 -1.59 7.72
N ASP A 128 9.46 -1.35 8.94
CA ASP A 128 9.94 -0.26 9.82
C ASP A 128 11.11 -0.67 10.73
N ILE A 129 11.43 -1.96 10.76
CA ILE A 129 12.49 -2.52 11.63
C ILE A 129 13.79 -2.80 10.87
N GLY A 130 13.95 -2.18 9.71
CA GLY A 130 15.10 -2.29 8.85
C GLY A 130 15.13 -3.58 7.99
N PRO A 131 16.15 -3.72 7.13
CA PRO A 131 16.10 -4.64 5.99
C PRO A 131 16.26 -6.12 6.37
N ARG A 132 16.84 -6.42 7.54
CA ARG A 132 17.34 -7.77 7.84
C ARG A 132 16.23 -8.75 8.19
N PHE A 133 15.36 -8.37 9.12
CA PHE A 133 14.41 -9.31 9.74
C PHE A 133 13.56 -10.07 8.73
N TYR A 134 13.00 -9.37 7.73
CA TYR A 134 12.17 -9.99 6.70
C TYR A 134 13.01 -10.64 5.59
N SER A 135 14.16 -10.06 5.23
CA SER A 135 15.07 -10.64 4.23
C SER A 135 15.65 -12.00 4.60
N ASP A 136 15.90 -12.22 5.90
CA ASP A 136 16.33 -13.51 6.46
C ASP A 136 15.23 -14.58 6.36
N LYS A 137 13.98 -14.17 6.08
CA LYS A 137 12.80 -15.05 5.91
C LYS A 137 12.34 -15.17 4.46
N GLY A 138 13.05 -14.53 3.52
CA GLY A 138 12.81 -14.62 2.08
C GLY A 138 12.24 -13.36 1.44
N TRP A 139 11.66 -12.43 2.20
CA TRP A 139 11.20 -11.15 1.63
C TRP A 139 12.38 -10.23 1.32
N LYS A 140 12.77 -10.16 0.06
CA LYS A 140 13.89 -9.33 -0.39
C LYS A 140 13.48 -7.87 -0.44
N VAL A 141 14.37 -7.00 0.01
CA VAL A 141 14.16 -5.55 0.00
C VAL A 141 14.29 -5.01 -1.42
N HIS A 142 13.37 -4.15 -1.83
CA HIS A 142 13.34 -3.43 -3.09
C HIS A 142 13.70 -1.95 -2.88
N SER A 143 13.81 -1.17 -3.97
CA SER A 143 14.07 0.26 -3.86
C SER A 143 12.99 0.93 -3.00
N ALA A 144 13.46 1.86 -2.16
CA ALA A 144 12.65 2.66 -1.24
C ALA A 144 12.80 4.16 -1.55
N ASP A 145 13.16 4.50 -2.79
CA ASP A 145 13.25 5.88 -3.21
C ASP A 145 11.89 6.56 -3.12
N GLU A 146 11.87 7.85 -2.85
CA GLU A 146 10.67 8.67 -2.85
C GLU A 146 10.98 10.07 -3.37
N LEU A 147 10.00 10.65 -4.05
CA LEU A 147 9.98 12.05 -4.44
C LEU A 147 9.06 12.79 -3.48
N VAL A 148 9.58 13.75 -2.70
CA VAL A 148 8.81 14.58 -1.77
C VAL A 148 8.91 16.03 -2.22
N LEU A 149 7.88 16.50 -2.91
CA LEU A 149 7.84 17.84 -3.49
C LEU A 149 7.00 18.77 -2.59
N PRO A 150 7.54 19.91 -2.11
CA PRO A 150 6.74 20.87 -1.33
C PRO A 150 5.51 21.36 -2.11
N SER A 151 4.36 21.51 -1.45
CA SER A 151 3.14 22.04 -2.08
C SER A 151 3.27 23.52 -2.49
N THR A 152 4.29 24.20 -1.99
CA THR A 152 4.68 25.57 -2.38
C THR A 152 5.63 25.61 -3.58
N HIS A 153 6.12 24.47 -4.06
CA HIS A 153 7.05 24.42 -5.18
C HIS A 153 6.36 24.88 -6.48
N VAL A 154 6.94 25.88 -7.14
CA VAL A 154 6.38 26.43 -8.38
C VAL A 154 6.89 25.64 -9.57
N ILE A 155 5.99 24.87 -10.19
CA ILE A 155 6.27 24.18 -11.44
C ILE A 155 5.95 25.13 -12.60
N PRO A 156 6.94 25.48 -13.45
CA PRO A 156 6.69 26.33 -14.60
C PRO A 156 5.57 25.75 -15.47
N PRO A 157 4.64 26.58 -15.96
CA PRO A 157 3.61 26.11 -16.87
C PRO A 157 4.27 25.58 -18.14
N ASN A 158 3.95 24.33 -18.48
CA ASN A 158 4.14 23.79 -19.82
C ASN A 158 2.80 23.90 -20.56
N GLU A 159 2.79 23.95 -21.91
CA GLU A 159 1.54 23.81 -22.68
C GLU A 159 0.85 22.52 -22.23
N PRO A 160 -0.34 22.59 -21.61
CA PRO A 160 -0.88 21.41 -20.97
C PRO A 160 -1.52 20.50 -22.02
N PRO A 161 -1.33 19.17 -21.92
CA PRO A 161 -2.41 18.31 -22.33
C PRO A 161 -3.64 18.60 -21.45
N ALA A 162 -4.85 18.53 -22.03
CA ALA A 162 -6.09 18.67 -21.27
C ALA A 162 -6.28 17.43 -20.37
N VAL A 163 -5.71 17.46 -19.15
CA VAL A 163 -5.93 16.42 -18.14
C VAL A 163 -7.31 16.55 -17.51
N HIS A 164 -7.93 15.43 -17.20
CA HIS A 164 -9.22 15.36 -16.52
C HIS A 164 -9.02 15.02 -15.05
N LEU A 165 -9.74 15.72 -14.16
CA LEU A 165 -9.83 15.32 -12.76
C LEU A 165 -10.45 13.92 -12.64
N LEU A 166 -9.93 13.11 -11.73
CA LEU A 166 -10.43 11.79 -11.40
C LEU A 166 -11.34 11.89 -10.16
N PRO A 167 -12.67 12.01 -10.32
CA PRO A 167 -13.58 11.89 -9.19
C PRO A 167 -13.72 10.42 -8.76
N VAL A 168 -14.31 10.22 -7.58
CA VAL A 168 -14.56 8.91 -6.94
C VAL A 168 -15.32 7.89 -7.80
N GLU A 169 -16.20 8.37 -8.68
CA GLU A 169 -17.13 7.54 -9.46
C GLU A 169 -16.44 6.87 -10.67
N SER A 170 -17.24 6.40 -11.65
CA SER A 170 -16.88 5.68 -12.91
C SER A 170 -15.55 5.99 -13.62
N ALA A 171 -14.94 7.16 -13.39
CA ALA A 171 -13.61 7.48 -13.90
C ALA A 171 -12.51 6.63 -13.21
N LEU A 172 -12.65 6.30 -11.92
CA LEU A 172 -11.71 5.42 -11.21
C LEU A 172 -11.74 3.99 -11.77
N ASP A 173 -12.93 3.44 -12.01
CA ASP A 173 -13.09 2.11 -12.63
C ASP A 173 -12.39 2.04 -13.99
N ARG A 174 -12.48 3.12 -14.77
CA ARG A 174 -11.79 3.25 -16.06
C ARG A 174 -10.29 3.20 -15.88
N VAL A 175 -9.73 4.03 -14.99
CA VAL A 175 -8.28 4.08 -14.73
C VAL A 175 -7.76 2.72 -14.27
N CYS A 176 -8.42 2.07 -13.30
CA CYS A 176 -8.01 0.76 -12.80
C CYS A 176 -8.09 -0.34 -13.87
N ARG A 177 -9.13 -0.34 -14.70
CA ARG A 177 -9.26 -1.30 -15.82
C ARG A 177 -8.15 -1.08 -16.86
N ASP A 178 -7.92 0.16 -17.25
CA ASP A 178 -6.96 0.49 -18.31
C ASP A 178 -5.50 0.31 -17.80
N ASP A 179 -5.23 0.53 -16.51
CA ASP A 179 -3.99 0.13 -15.83
C ASP A 179 -3.77 -1.38 -15.87
N LEU A 180 -4.78 -2.19 -15.50
CA LEU A 180 -4.69 -3.64 -15.59
C LEU A 180 -4.35 -4.10 -17.01
N MET A 181 -5.06 -3.59 -18.03
CA MET A 181 -4.79 -3.96 -19.43
C MET A 181 -3.35 -3.64 -19.86
N TYR A 182 -2.82 -2.48 -19.44
CA TYR A 182 -1.44 -2.11 -19.71
C TYR A 182 -0.45 -3.05 -18.98
N MET A 183 -0.69 -3.30 -17.70
CA MET A 183 0.20 -4.12 -16.86
C MET A 183 0.18 -5.59 -17.24
N GLU A 184 -0.93 -6.12 -17.76
CA GLU A 184 -0.97 -7.45 -18.39
C GLU A 184 -0.01 -7.57 -19.55
N GLN A 185 0.11 -6.54 -20.38
CA GLN A 185 1.07 -6.54 -21.48
C GLN A 185 2.50 -6.35 -20.98
N ALA A 186 2.72 -5.43 -20.05
CA ALA A 186 4.04 -5.12 -19.51
C ALA A 186 4.66 -6.33 -18.78
N THR A 187 3.87 -7.04 -17.97
CA THR A 187 4.35 -8.19 -17.19
C THR A 187 4.55 -9.47 -18.00
N LYS A 188 3.95 -9.58 -19.20
CA LYS A 188 4.21 -10.69 -20.14
C LYS A 188 5.57 -10.61 -20.80
N THR A 189 6.15 -9.41 -20.87
CA THR A 189 7.39 -9.16 -21.60
C THR A 189 8.56 -8.96 -20.64
N GLY A 190 9.71 -9.58 -20.93
CA GLY A 190 10.93 -9.39 -20.16
C GLY A 190 11.12 -10.41 -19.01
N PRO A 191 11.88 -10.06 -17.97
CA PRO A 191 12.19 -10.98 -16.86
C PRO A 191 10.94 -11.29 -16.02
N PRO A 192 10.99 -12.34 -15.18
CA PRO A 192 9.92 -12.64 -14.22
C PRO A 192 9.52 -11.39 -13.44
N SER A 193 8.23 -11.13 -13.36
CA SER A 193 7.72 -9.90 -12.76
C SER A 193 6.43 -10.09 -11.98
N VAL A 194 6.23 -9.23 -10.99
CA VAL A 194 5.02 -9.15 -10.16
C VAL A 194 4.42 -7.76 -10.28
N TYR A 195 3.09 -7.70 -10.34
CA TYR A 195 2.30 -6.48 -10.22
C TYR A 195 1.07 -6.75 -9.36
N PHE A 196 0.95 -6.11 -8.20
CA PHE A 196 -0.31 -6.14 -7.44
C PHE A 196 -1.30 -5.19 -8.11
N LEU A 197 -2.55 -5.62 -8.33
CA LEU A 197 -3.51 -4.79 -9.06
C LEU A 197 -3.91 -3.57 -8.23
N LEU A 198 -3.99 -2.42 -8.91
CA LEU A 198 -4.77 -1.29 -8.43
C LEU A 198 -6.26 -1.57 -8.67
N THR A 199 -7.07 -1.53 -7.62
CA THR A 199 -8.52 -1.71 -7.71
C THR A 199 -9.26 -0.49 -7.17
N PRO A 200 -10.49 -0.21 -7.63
CA PRO A 200 -11.32 0.86 -7.08
C PRO A 200 -11.54 0.71 -5.56
N SER A 201 -11.82 -0.52 -5.10
CA SER A 201 -12.04 -0.81 -3.68
C SER A 201 -10.83 -0.50 -2.80
N LEU A 202 -9.60 -0.75 -3.30
CA LEU A 202 -8.37 -0.40 -2.58
C LEU A 202 -8.15 1.10 -2.49
N VAL A 203 -8.39 1.83 -3.60
CA VAL A 203 -8.30 3.30 -3.57
C VAL A 203 -9.35 3.88 -2.61
N HIS A 204 -10.54 3.28 -2.56
CA HIS A 204 -11.58 3.66 -1.60
C HIS A 204 -11.15 3.38 -0.15
N TRP A 205 -10.41 2.31 0.14
CA TRP A 205 -9.84 2.07 1.48
C TRP A 205 -8.93 3.23 1.92
N PHE A 206 -8.04 3.70 1.05
CA PHE A 206 -7.21 4.89 1.31
C PHE A 206 -8.06 6.17 1.48
N GLN A 207 -9.14 6.29 0.72
CA GLN A 207 -10.05 7.43 0.85
C GLN A 207 -10.77 7.42 2.20
N VAL A 208 -11.23 6.26 2.68
CA VAL A 208 -11.85 6.12 4.00
C VAL A 208 -10.85 6.52 5.10
N ARG A 209 -9.58 6.08 4.99
CA ARG A 209 -8.50 6.53 5.88
C ARG A 209 -8.32 8.05 5.85
N SER A 210 -8.27 8.64 4.66
CA SER A 210 -8.18 10.09 4.46
C SER A 210 -9.36 10.82 5.11
N HIS A 211 -10.59 10.36 4.88
CA HIS A 211 -11.81 10.99 5.41
C HIS A 211 -11.87 10.89 6.94
N PHE A 212 -11.37 9.80 7.51
CA PHE A 212 -11.18 9.66 8.95
C PHE A 212 -10.30 10.78 9.51
N TYR A 213 -9.12 11.02 8.93
CA TYR A 213 -8.25 12.08 9.44
C TYR A 213 -8.77 13.48 9.11
N ALA A 214 -9.42 13.68 7.97
CA ALA A 214 -10.07 14.95 7.64
C ALA A 214 -11.07 15.35 8.73
N ARG A 215 -11.96 14.45 9.16
CA ARG A 215 -12.98 14.78 10.17
C ARG A 215 -12.45 14.84 11.60
N THR A 216 -11.36 14.13 11.92
CA THR A 216 -10.85 14.02 13.31
C THR A 216 -9.71 14.97 13.62
N LYS A 217 -8.85 15.29 12.65
CA LYS A 217 -7.65 16.12 12.83
C LYS A 217 -7.76 17.50 12.18
N THR A 218 -8.75 17.72 11.31
CA THR A 218 -8.89 18.98 10.58
C THR A 218 -10.29 19.56 10.73
N ALA A 219 -10.42 20.86 10.46
CA ALA A 219 -11.72 21.56 10.47
C ALA A 219 -12.31 21.70 9.06
N PHE A 220 -12.03 20.76 8.15
CA PHE A 220 -12.55 20.86 6.78
C PHE A 220 -14.08 20.70 6.75
N PRO A 221 -14.80 21.56 6.00
CA PRO A 221 -16.25 21.53 5.95
C PRO A 221 -16.79 20.32 5.15
N SER A 222 -15.98 19.74 4.28
CA SER A 222 -16.29 18.54 3.50
C SER A 222 -15.02 17.73 3.24
N PRO A 223 -15.14 16.42 3.01
CA PRO A 223 -13.98 15.57 2.73
C PRO A 223 -13.55 15.65 1.25
N PRO A 224 -12.28 15.32 0.93
CA PRO A 224 -11.77 15.38 -0.44
C PRO A 224 -12.44 14.36 -1.36
N ARG A 225 -12.70 14.78 -2.61
CA ARG A 225 -13.39 13.98 -3.64
C ARG A 225 -12.56 13.72 -4.90
N SER A 226 -11.51 14.52 -5.14
CA SER A 226 -10.59 14.28 -6.25
C SER A 226 -9.57 13.24 -5.82
N LEU A 227 -9.51 12.13 -6.55
CA LEU A 227 -8.61 11.01 -6.32
C LEU A 227 -7.44 10.98 -7.30
N GLY A 228 -7.31 11.97 -8.18
CA GLY A 228 -6.29 11.95 -9.20
C GLY A 228 -6.54 12.87 -10.39
N VAL A 229 -5.69 12.68 -11.39
CA VAL A 229 -5.89 13.16 -12.76
C VAL A 229 -5.54 12.06 -13.76
N TYR A 230 -6.14 12.14 -14.94
CA TYR A 230 -5.88 11.20 -16.03
C TYR A 230 -5.99 11.87 -17.40
N LEU A 231 -5.44 11.21 -18.41
CA LEU A 231 -5.51 11.61 -19.81
C LEU A 231 -6.14 10.48 -20.63
N LEU A 232 -7.07 10.85 -21.50
CA LEU A 232 -7.72 9.94 -22.43
C LEU A 232 -7.11 10.03 -23.82
N ASP A 233 -7.00 8.89 -24.50
CA ASP A 233 -6.81 8.86 -25.94
C ASP A 233 -8.14 9.12 -26.70
N HIS A 234 -8.04 9.18 -28.03
CA HIS A 234 -9.20 9.35 -28.92
C HIS A 234 -10.26 8.23 -28.82
N LYS A 235 -9.95 7.10 -28.18
CA LYS A 235 -10.86 5.96 -27.95
C LYS A 235 -11.44 5.97 -26.53
N GLY A 236 -11.08 6.96 -25.70
CA GLY A 236 -11.52 7.06 -24.32
C GLY A 236 -10.81 6.10 -23.37
N VAL A 237 -9.61 5.61 -23.72
CA VAL A 237 -8.75 4.81 -22.85
C VAL A 237 -7.88 5.74 -22.01
N ALA A 238 -7.79 5.50 -20.71
CA ALA A 238 -6.87 6.21 -19.83
C ALA A 238 -5.42 5.75 -20.10
N THR A 239 -4.66 6.56 -20.82
CA THR A 239 -3.27 6.22 -21.20
C THR A 239 -2.26 6.69 -20.17
N GLU A 240 -2.58 7.75 -19.44
CA GLU A 240 -1.73 8.33 -18.39
C GLU A 240 -2.60 8.75 -17.21
N TYR A 241 -2.13 8.53 -16.00
CA TYR A 241 -2.84 8.81 -14.76
C TYR A 241 -1.90 9.00 -13.57
N MET A 242 -2.37 9.80 -12.63
CA MET A 242 -1.81 9.90 -11.29
C MET A 242 -2.97 9.81 -10.31
N VAL A 243 -3.00 8.75 -9.52
CA VAL A 243 -4.02 8.49 -8.49
C VAL A 243 -3.41 8.82 -7.13
N TRP A 244 -4.15 9.47 -6.24
CA TRP A 244 -3.65 9.92 -4.94
C TRP A 244 -4.68 9.74 -3.82
N THR A 245 -4.18 9.88 -2.58
CA THR A 245 -4.98 10.08 -1.37
C THR A 245 -4.48 11.30 -0.61
N HIS A 246 -5.35 11.91 0.19
CA HIS A 246 -5.01 13.00 1.08
C HIS A 246 -4.58 12.44 2.43
N ASP A 247 -3.28 12.38 2.68
CA ASP A 247 -2.72 11.91 3.93
C ASP A 247 -2.62 13.06 4.94
N PHE A 248 -3.74 13.34 5.61
CA PHE A 248 -3.78 14.38 6.65
C PHE A 248 -3.03 13.98 7.92
N GLU A 249 -2.63 12.71 8.08
CA GLU A 249 -1.81 12.30 9.21
C GLU A 249 -0.38 12.80 9.06
N TYR A 250 0.19 12.65 7.87
CA TYR A 250 1.55 13.11 7.56
C TYR A 250 1.60 14.49 6.88
N SER A 251 0.43 15.08 6.61
CA SER A 251 0.29 16.36 5.87
C SER A 251 0.84 16.29 4.45
N GLU A 252 0.50 15.22 3.72
CA GLU A 252 1.00 14.95 2.37
C GLU A 252 -0.13 14.59 1.41
N LEU A 253 0.01 14.95 0.14
CA LEU A 253 -0.76 14.34 -0.93
C LEU A 253 0.03 13.14 -1.45
N THR A 254 -0.39 11.94 -1.06
CA THR A 254 0.36 10.72 -1.36
C THR A 254 -0.12 10.11 -2.66
N ILE A 255 0.78 9.98 -3.63
CA ILE A 255 0.51 9.36 -4.92
C ILE A 255 0.45 7.85 -4.73
N LEU A 256 -0.74 7.30 -4.94
CA LEU A 256 -1.02 5.87 -4.86
C LEU A 256 -0.53 5.16 -6.12
N ARG A 257 -0.82 5.70 -7.32
CA ARG A 257 -0.39 5.11 -8.59
C ARG A 257 0.07 6.20 -9.56
N CYS A 258 1.24 6.06 -10.18
CA CYS A 258 1.74 6.98 -11.19
C CYS A 258 2.12 6.28 -12.51
N ARG A 259 1.45 6.64 -13.60
CA ARG A 259 1.86 6.27 -14.96
C ARG A 259 1.69 7.46 -15.87
N VAL A 260 2.78 8.17 -16.13
CA VAL A 260 2.79 9.39 -16.93
C VAL A 260 4.03 9.40 -17.82
N SER A 261 3.92 9.98 -18.99
CA SER A 261 5.05 10.17 -19.90
C SER A 261 5.90 11.37 -19.49
N GLU A 262 7.16 11.40 -19.92
CA GLU A 262 8.05 12.55 -19.69
C GLU A 262 7.47 13.86 -20.25
N ALA A 263 6.78 13.78 -21.40
CA ALA A 263 6.15 14.93 -22.06
C ALA A 263 5.04 15.57 -21.20
N HIS A 264 4.26 14.76 -20.49
CA HIS A 264 3.13 15.24 -19.70
C HIS A 264 3.41 15.32 -18.19
N GLY A 265 4.53 14.75 -17.73
CA GLY A 265 4.90 14.65 -16.31
C GLY A 265 4.73 15.94 -15.52
N ARG A 266 5.26 17.06 -16.03
CA ARG A 266 5.17 18.36 -15.35
C ARG A 266 3.72 18.83 -15.16
N ALA A 267 2.82 18.55 -16.10
CA ALA A 267 1.42 18.93 -15.99
C ALA A 267 0.70 18.13 -14.90
N PHE A 268 0.99 16.82 -14.79
CA PHE A 268 0.46 15.95 -13.75
C PHE A 268 0.97 16.32 -12.36
N VAL A 269 2.29 16.53 -12.21
CA VAL A 269 2.88 16.96 -10.93
C VAL A 269 2.32 18.32 -10.51
N ARG A 270 2.10 19.25 -11.45
CA ARG A 270 1.45 20.54 -11.14
C ARG A 270 0.02 20.38 -10.64
N ALA A 271 -0.76 19.44 -11.20
CA ALA A 271 -2.10 19.15 -10.71
C ALA A 271 -2.05 18.58 -9.28
N ALA A 272 -1.11 17.69 -8.98
CA ALA A 272 -0.90 17.16 -7.63
C ALA A 272 -0.48 18.27 -6.64
N VAL A 273 0.44 19.15 -7.01
CA VAL A 273 0.86 20.29 -6.18
C VAL A 273 -0.30 21.25 -5.90
N ALA A 274 -1.12 21.56 -6.92
CA ALA A 274 -2.31 22.38 -6.75
C ALA A 274 -3.32 21.71 -5.80
N GLN A 275 -3.53 20.40 -5.93
CA GLN A 275 -4.40 19.64 -5.04
C GLN A 275 -3.88 19.62 -3.60
N ALA A 276 -2.58 19.44 -3.39
CA ALA A 276 -1.96 19.50 -2.07
C ALA A 276 -2.16 20.89 -1.44
N ALA A 277 -1.92 21.96 -2.20
CA ALA A 277 -2.10 23.33 -1.74
C ALA A 277 -3.55 23.67 -1.40
N GLU A 278 -4.52 23.23 -2.21
CA GLU A 278 -5.96 23.39 -1.94
C GLU A 278 -6.36 22.82 -0.58
N TRP A 279 -5.78 21.68 -0.21
CA TRP A 279 -6.07 20.96 1.03
C TRP A 279 -5.09 21.27 2.17
N SER A 280 -4.29 22.33 2.02
CA SER A 280 -3.29 22.76 3.02
C SER A 280 -2.31 21.64 3.45
N LEU A 281 -2.02 20.71 2.54
CA LEU A 281 -1.01 19.67 2.71
C LEU A 281 0.37 20.27 2.43
N ALA A 282 1.40 19.82 3.16
CA ALA A 282 2.74 20.36 3.08
C ALA A 282 3.51 19.90 1.84
N SER A 283 3.24 18.69 1.34
CA SER A 283 4.00 18.06 0.26
C SER A 283 3.12 17.20 -0.66
N VAL A 284 3.69 16.82 -1.80
CA VAL A 284 3.26 15.70 -2.65
C VAL A 284 4.33 14.62 -2.52
N CYS A 285 3.93 13.39 -2.19
CA CYS A 285 4.85 12.26 -2.01
C CYS A 285 4.57 11.16 -3.06
N LEU A 286 5.60 10.73 -3.79
CA LEU A 286 5.54 9.61 -4.75
C LEU A 286 6.65 8.60 -4.43
N TRP A 287 6.25 7.37 -4.11
CA TRP A 287 7.18 6.27 -3.90
C TRP A 287 7.68 5.69 -5.22
N ASN A 288 8.98 5.41 -5.28
CA ASN A 288 9.70 4.81 -6.41
C ASN A 288 9.38 5.46 -7.76
N PRO A 289 9.60 6.79 -7.92
CA PRO A 289 9.32 7.50 -9.16
C PRO A 289 10.08 6.90 -10.35
N GLU A 290 9.50 6.96 -11.54
CA GLU A 290 10.21 6.58 -12.76
C GLU A 290 11.51 7.39 -12.93
N ARG A 291 12.54 6.78 -13.53
CA ARG A 291 13.89 7.35 -13.60
C ARG A 291 13.94 8.77 -14.18
N TRP A 292 13.16 9.05 -15.22
CA TRP A 292 13.12 10.38 -15.83
C TRP A 292 12.45 11.39 -14.89
N LEU A 293 11.42 10.99 -14.14
CA LEU A 293 10.72 11.85 -13.19
C LEU A 293 11.60 12.14 -11.98
N ALA A 294 12.28 11.11 -11.47
CA ALA A 294 13.30 11.25 -10.44
C ALA A 294 14.42 12.20 -10.88
N ALA A 295 14.91 12.08 -12.12
CA ALA A 295 15.93 12.97 -12.65
C ALA A 295 15.43 14.42 -12.78
N ALA A 296 14.19 14.62 -13.24
CA ALA A 296 13.58 15.93 -13.43
C ALA A 296 13.36 16.70 -12.11
N PHE A 297 13.26 16.00 -10.98
CA PHE A 297 13.05 16.55 -9.64
C PHE A 297 14.10 16.02 -8.65
N SER A 298 15.33 15.79 -9.11
CA SER A 298 16.36 15.06 -8.36
C SER A 298 16.73 15.69 -7.00
N GLU A 299 16.57 17.00 -6.86
CA GLU A 299 16.78 17.72 -5.58
C GLU A 299 15.75 17.35 -4.49
N PHE A 300 14.62 16.75 -4.88
CA PHE A 300 13.51 16.35 -4.01
C PHE A 300 13.42 14.82 -3.85
N VAL A 301 14.39 14.07 -4.38
CA VAL A 301 14.43 12.61 -4.27
C VAL A 301 15.28 12.22 -3.08
N THR A 302 14.73 11.38 -2.20
CA THR A 302 15.42 10.76 -1.07
C THR A 302 15.17 9.25 -1.08
N THR A 303 15.88 8.51 -0.23
CA THR A 303 15.65 7.09 -0.01
C THR A 303 15.15 6.90 1.42
N ARG A 304 13.98 6.27 1.57
CA ARG A 304 13.37 5.98 2.86
C ARG A 304 14.19 4.96 3.66
N THR A 305 14.11 5.06 4.98
CA THR A 305 14.75 4.13 5.92
C THR A 305 13.75 3.25 6.69
N ASP A 306 12.49 3.63 6.62
CA ASP A 306 11.29 2.98 7.14
C ASP A 306 10.42 2.53 5.95
N ASP A 307 9.32 1.82 6.25
CA ASP A 307 8.43 1.27 5.23
C ASP A 307 9.19 0.59 4.07
N LEU A 308 10.24 -0.19 4.38
CA LEU A 308 11.10 -0.75 3.34
C LEU A 308 10.33 -1.82 2.56
N PRO A 309 10.06 -1.61 1.25
CA PRO A 309 9.25 -2.53 0.46
C PRO A 309 9.99 -3.85 0.32
N SER A 310 9.36 -4.93 0.74
CA SER A 310 9.97 -6.26 0.74
C SER A 310 9.05 -7.26 0.05
N LEU A 311 9.59 -8.01 -0.92
CA LEU A 311 8.85 -8.94 -1.75
C LEU A 311 9.40 -10.36 -1.60
N LEU A 312 8.50 -11.32 -1.42
CA LEU A 312 8.75 -12.74 -1.48
C LEU A 312 8.07 -13.30 -2.72
N VAL A 313 8.85 -14.02 -3.55
CA VAL A 313 8.33 -14.85 -4.63
C VAL A 313 8.98 -16.24 -4.53
N ARG A 314 8.16 -17.26 -4.23
CA ARG A 314 8.60 -18.64 -4.04
C ARG A 314 7.83 -19.58 -4.96
N GLU A 315 8.56 -20.34 -5.77
CA GLU A 315 8.01 -21.41 -6.61
C GLU A 315 8.55 -22.76 -6.10
N GLY A 316 7.73 -23.51 -5.35
CA GLY A 316 8.19 -24.74 -4.71
C GLY A 316 9.25 -24.48 -3.64
N VAL A 317 10.38 -25.20 -3.70
CA VAL A 317 11.46 -25.12 -2.68
C VAL A 317 12.45 -23.99 -2.99
N ASP A 318 12.45 -23.47 -4.22
CA ASP A 318 13.43 -22.49 -4.69
C ASP A 318 12.83 -21.07 -4.70
N ASP A 319 13.50 -20.15 -4.01
CA ASP A 319 13.19 -18.72 -4.09
C ASP A 319 13.75 -18.16 -5.40
N LYS A 320 12.94 -17.45 -6.19
CA LYS A 320 13.46 -16.77 -7.39
C LYS A 320 14.27 -15.55 -6.99
N HIS A 321 15.56 -15.57 -7.29
CA HIS A 321 16.51 -14.56 -6.82
C HIS A 321 16.35 -13.18 -7.49
N HIS A 322 15.66 -13.06 -8.63
CA HIS A 322 15.42 -11.79 -9.30
C HIS A 322 14.03 -11.73 -9.95
N VAL A 323 13.08 -11.07 -9.29
CA VAL A 323 11.75 -10.74 -9.82
C VAL A 323 11.60 -9.23 -9.85
N THR A 324 11.14 -8.70 -10.98
CA THR A 324 10.85 -7.27 -11.13
C THR A 324 9.50 -6.95 -10.50
N TRP A 325 9.47 -6.05 -9.53
CA TRP A 325 8.22 -5.56 -8.95
C TRP A 325 7.77 -4.29 -9.67
N PHE A 326 6.75 -4.42 -10.52
CA PHE A 326 6.09 -3.26 -11.12
C PHE A 326 5.11 -2.62 -10.15
N GLY A 327 4.95 -1.30 -10.22
CA GLY A 327 4.01 -0.59 -9.37
C GLY A 327 4.31 -0.71 -7.88
N ASN A 328 5.60 -0.79 -7.49
CA ASN A 328 6.00 -0.70 -6.08
C ASN A 328 5.84 0.76 -5.57
N GLU A 329 4.59 1.21 -5.55
CA GLU A 329 4.14 2.55 -5.18
C GLU A 329 3.26 2.45 -3.91
N LYS A 330 2.79 3.57 -3.34
CA LYS A 330 2.13 3.56 -2.03
C LYS A 330 0.88 2.65 -1.97
N TYR A 331 0.14 2.46 -3.05
CA TYR A 331 -1.03 1.57 -3.04
C TYR A 331 -0.71 0.09 -2.70
N CYS A 332 0.55 -0.32 -2.78
CA CYS A 332 0.95 -1.66 -2.38
C CYS A 332 1.09 -1.79 -0.85
N TRP A 333 1.28 -0.69 -0.12
CA TRP A 333 1.21 -0.59 1.34
C TRP A 333 -0.26 -0.64 1.77
N VAL A 334 -0.63 -1.59 2.62
CA VAL A 334 -1.99 -1.77 3.13
C VAL A 334 -1.93 -1.91 4.63
#